data_AF-A0AAJ5SVH8-F1
#
_entry.id   AF-A0AAJ5SVH8-F1
#
_cell.length_a   1.000
_cell.length_b   1.000
_cell.length_c   1.000
_cell.angle_alpha   90.00
_cell.angle_beta   90.00
_cell.angle_gamma   90.00
#
_symmetry.space_group_name_H-M   'P 1'
#
loop_
_entity.id
_entity.type
_entity.pdbx_description
1 polymer ?
#
loop_
_entity_poly.entity_id
_entity_poly.type
_entity_poly.pdbx_seq_one_letter_code
_entity_poly.pdbx_strand_id
1 'polypeptide(L)' 'MRAKGLCESCDKPAPFIKKDGTPYLEPHHVNRLSDGGLDHPRYVGAVCPSCHREIHSGVHGMSLNERLKRRLEAIEG' A
#
# COMPACT_ATOMS: atom_id res chain seq x y z
N MET A 1 12.02 -0.94 5.45
CA MET A 1 10.63 -0.88 4.93
C MET A 1 9.76 -0.18 5.97
N ARG A 2 9.13 0.93 5.61
CA ARG A 2 8.39 1.84 6.52
C ARG A 2 7.25 1.15 7.28
N ALA A 3 6.61 0.19 6.62
CA ALA A 3 5.42 -0.50 7.07
C ALA A 3 5.60 -1.43 8.29
N LYS A 4 6.85 -1.72 8.72
CA LYS A 4 7.17 -2.59 9.88
C LYS A 4 6.40 -3.92 9.90
N GLY A 5 6.06 -4.46 8.72
CA GLY A 5 5.31 -5.71 8.57
C GLY A 5 3.79 -5.59 8.73
N LEU A 6 3.23 -4.38 8.79
CA LEU A 6 1.80 -4.11 8.81
C LEU A 6 1.35 -3.52 7.47
N CYS A 7 0.17 -3.92 6.98
CA CYS A 7 -0.46 -3.32 5.81
C CYS A 7 -0.83 -1.87 6.09
N GLU A 8 -0.35 -0.93 5.27
CA GLU A 8 -0.64 0.50 5.42
C GLU A 8 -2.08 0.87 5.00
N SER A 9 -2.85 -0.06 4.41
CA SER A 9 -4.27 0.14 4.10
C SER A 9 -5.19 -0.30 5.25
N CYS A 10 -4.98 -1.52 5.78
CA CYS A 10 -5.91 -2.14 6.74
C CYS A 10 -5.33 -2.39 8.14
N ASP A 11 -4.08 -2.01 8.40
CA ASP A 11 -3.39 -2.14 9.69
C ASP A 11 -3.15 -3.59 10.15
N LYS A 12 -3.50 -4.59 9.33
CA LYS A 12 -3.26 -6.01 9.63
C LYS A 12 -1.81 -6.39 9.34
N PRO A 13 -1.24 -7.37 10.08
CA PRO A 13 0.08 -7.89 9.77
C PRO A 13 0.14 -8.51 8.37
N ALA A 14 1.36 -8.58 7.83
CA ALA A 14 1.66 -9.34 6.62
C ALA A 14 1.12 -10.78 6.75
N PRO A 15 0.55 -11.36 5.68
CA PRO A 15 -0.07 -12.67 5.73
C PRO A 15 0.92 -13.80 6.03
N PHE A 16 2.21 -13.60 5.74
CA PHE A 16 3.27 -14.55 6.04
C PHE A 16 4.65 -13.87 6.06
N ILE A 17 5.63 -14.59 6.58
CA ILE A 17 7.05 -14.25 6.54
C ILE A 17 7.69 -14.98 5.35
N LYS A 18 8.42 -14.26 4.50
CA LYS A 18 9.18 -14.84 3.38
C LYS A 18 10.31 -15.74 3.89
N LYS A 19 10.84 -16.58 3.01
CA LYS A 19 12.01 -17.44 3.30
C LYS A 19 13.24 -16.65 3.80
N ASP A 20 13.35 -15.37 3.43
CA ASP A 20 14.41 -14.47 3.86
C ASP A 20 14.17 -13.84 5.25
N GLY A 21 13.10 -14.23 5.95
CA GLY A 21 12.75 -13.73 7.29
C GLY A 21 11.99 -12.40 7.30
N THR A 22 11.70 -11.80 6.14
CA THR A 22 10.99 -10.51 6.07
C THR A 22 9.48 -10.67 5.82
N PRO A 23 8.63 -9.78 6.38
CA PRO A 23 7.18 -9.83 6.16
C PRO A 23 6.81 -9.56 4.70
N TYR A 24 5.82 -10.30 4.18
CA TYR A 24 5.35 -10.14 2.80
C TYR A 24 4.28 -9.04 2.68
N LEU A 25 4.61 -7.96 1.98
CA LEU A 25 3.67 -6.91 1.55
C LEU A 25 4.01 -6.51 0.12
N GLU A 26 3.02 -6.01 -0.61
CA GLU A 26 3.13 -5.59 -2.00
C GLU A 26 3.21 -4.05 -2.08
N PRO A 27 4.12 -3.48 -2.89
CA PRO A 27 4.13 -2.05 -3.14
C PRO A 27 2.93 -1.64 -3.99
N HIS A 28 2.28 -0.55 -3.64
CA HIS A 28 1.12 0.00 -4.35
C HIS A 28 1.26 1.51 -4.53
N HIS A 29 1.18 1.97 -5.78
CA HIS A 29 1.19 3.39 -6.13
C HIS A 29 -0.22 3.98 -6.02
N VAL A 30 -0.42 4.97 -5.13
CA VAL A 30 -1.75 5.57 -4.92
C VAL A 30 -2.16 6.57 -6.00
N ASN A 31 -1.21 7.11 -6.75
CA ASN A 31 -1.45 8.00 -7.89
C ASN A 31 -1.35 7.19 -9.19
N ARG A 32 -2.30 7.37 -10.12
CA ARG A 32 -2.27 6.69 -11.43
C ARG A 32 -1.14 7.23 -12.30
N LEU A 33 -0.49 6.34 -13.05
CA LEU A 33 0.70 6.57 -13.90
C LEU A 33 0.56 7.57 -15.07
N SER A 34 -0.49 8.39 -15.11
CA SER A 34 -0.73 9.32 -16.21
C SER A 34 0.14 10.60 -16.18
N ASP A 35 0.66 11.00 -15.00
CA ASP A 35 1.15 12.37 -14.78
C ASP A 35 2.66 12.50 -14.44
N GLY A 36 3.50 11.55 -14.84
CA GLY A 36 4.97 11.72 -14.79
C GLY A 36 5.62 11.90 -13.40
N GLY A 37 4.87 11.81 -12.30
CA GLY A 37 5.36 12.00 -10.92
C GLY A 37 5.63 10.72 -10.11
N LEU A 38 5.91 9.60 -10.77
CA LEU A 38 5.30 8.32 -10.39
C LEU A 38 6.10 7.34 -9.53
N ASP A 39 7.37 7.60 -9.24
CA ASP A 39 8.17 6.69 -8.40
C ASP A 39 8.72 7.35 -7.14
N HIS A 40 8.12 8.46 -6.71
CA HIS A 40 8.51 9.03 -5.43
C HIS A 40 7.99 8.13 -4.29
N PRO A 41 8.86 7.65 -3.36
CA PRO A 41 8.45 6.76 -2.26
C PRO A 41 7.25 7.26 -1.44
N ARG A 42 7.07 8.58 -1.37
CA ARG A 42 5.92 9.26 -0.74
C ARG A 42 4.54 8.83 -1.28
N TYR A 43 4.46 8.29 -2.49
CA TYR A 43 3.21 7.85 -3.14
C TYR A 43 3.11 6.32 -3.25
N VAL A 44 4.03 5.60 -2.62
CA VAL A 44 4.07 4.14 -2.62
C VAL A 44 3.79 3.63 -1.22
N GLY A 45 2.69 2.88 -1.06
CA GLY A 45 2.34 2.21 0.19
C GLY A 45 2.63 0.71 0.14
N ALA A 46 2.96 0.12 1.27
CA ALA A 46 3.03 -1.33 1.41
C ALA A 46 1.70 -1.91 1.87
N VAL A 47 1.08 -2.75 1.05
CA VAL A 47 -0.25 -3.32 1.28
C VAL A 47 -0.22 -4.83 1.31
N CYS A 48 -1.17 -5.47 2.00
CA CYS A 48 -1.33 -6.92 1.89
C CYS A 48 -1.98 -7.29 0.54
N PRO A 49 -1.81 -8.54 0.05
CA PRO A 49 -2.34 -8.96 -1.24
C PRO A 49 -3.86 -8.79 -1.38
N SER A 50 -4.60 -8.98 -0.29
CA SER A 50 -6.05 -8.78 -0.28
C SER A 50 -6.42 -7.31 -0.52
N CYS A 51 -5.81 -6.39 0.20
CA CYS A 51 -6.05 -4.95 0.02
C CYS A 51 -5.60 -4.49 -1.37
N HIS A 52 -4.45 -4.96 -1.85
CA HIS A 52 -3.94 -4.62 -3.17
C HIS A 52 -4.91 -5.05 -4.27
N ARG A 53 -5.40 -6.30 -4.21
CA ARG A 53 -6.34 -6.79 -5.21
C ARG A 53 -7.71 -6.10 -5.12
N GLU A 54 -8.17 -5.77 -3.91
CA GLU A 54 -9.42 -5.04 -3.72
C GLU A 54 -9.34 -3.60 -4.25
N ILE A 55 -8.20 -2.92 -4.09
CA ILE A 55 -7.96 -1.61 -4.70
C ILE A 55 -8.13 -1.66 -6.22
N HIS A 56 -7.62 -2.71 -6.88
CA HIS A 56 -7.68 -2.83 -8.33
C HIS A 56 -8.96 -3.44 -8.90
N SER A 57 -9.63 -4.33 -8.15
CA SER A 57 -10.72 -5.17 -8.69
C SER A 57 -11.96 -5.21 -7.80
N GLY A 58 -11.91 -4.67 -6.59
CA GLY A 58 -13.00 -4.72 -5.62
C GLY A 58 -13.97 -3.55 -5.75
N VAL A 59 -15.20 -3.77 -5.28
CA VAL A 59 -16.24 -2.74 -5.24
C VAL A 59 -15.87 -1.53 -4.38
N HIS A 60 -14.98 -1.71 -3.40
CA HIS A 60 -14.48 -0.66 -2.51
C HIS A 60 -13.06 -0.17 -2.89
N GLY A 61 -12.57 -0.50 -4.08
CA GLY A 61 -11.18 -0.23 -4.43
C GLY A 61 -10.80 1.25 -4.40
N MET A 62 -11.71 2.11 -4.88
CA MET A 62 -11.50 3.57 -4.85
C MET A 62 -11.41 4.14 -3.43
N SER A 63 -12.29 3.71 -2.53
CA SER A 63 -12.28 4.20 -1.14
C SER A 63 -11.07 3.68 -0.36
N LEU A 64 -10.62 2.45 -0.63
CA LEU A 64 -9.39 1.90 -0.04
C LEU A 64 -8.14 2.65 -0.52
N ASN A 65 -8.06 2.99 -1.82
CA ASN A 65 -6.95 3.76 -2.36
C ASN A 65 -6.89 5.17 -1.77
N GLU A 66 -8.04 5.85 -1.65
CA GLU A 66 -8.14 7.17 -1.02
C GLU A 66 -7.70 7.15 0.45
N ARG A 67 -8.14 6.13 1.21
CA ARG A 67 -7.70 5.95 2.61
C ARG A 67 -6.18 5.76 2.69
N LEU A 68 -5.60 4.93 1.82
CA LEU A 68 -4.16 4.72 1.78
C LEU A 68 -3.40 6.01 1.43
N LYS A 69 -3.88 6.77 0.45
CA LYS A 69 -3.30 8.06 0.06
C LYS A 69 -3.23 9.04 1.23
N ARG A 70 -4.34 9.24 1.94
CA ARG A 70 -4.40 10.12 3.13
C ARG A 70 -3.42 9.68 4.21
N ARG A 71 -3.26 8.37 4.40
CA ARG A 71 -2.29 7.84 5.35
C ARG A 71 -0.86 8.17 4.94
N LEU A 72 -0.50 7.97 3.68
CA LEU A 72 0.84 8.27 3.19
C LEU A 72 1.17 9.76 3.30
N GLU A 73 0.21 10.64 3.00
CA GLU A 73 0.33 12.09 3.21
C GLU A 73 0.60 12.45 4.67
N ALA A 74 -0.07 11.79 5.63
CA ALA A 74 0.11 12.04 7.05
C ALA A 74 1.45 11.57 7.64
N ILE A 75 2.16 10.63 6.99
CA ILE A 75 3.46 10.16 7.48
C ILE A 75 4.62 10.92 6.78
N GLU A 76 4.38 11.55 5.62
CA GLU A 76 5.38 12.33 4.86
C GLU A 76 5.32 13.84 5.13
N GLY A 77 4.23 14.33 5.73
CA GLY A 77 4.09 15.71 6.20
C GLY A 77 4.60 15.89 7.62
#